data_AF-A0A1D7UCU3-F1
#
_entry.id   AF-A0A1D7UCU3-F1
#
_cell.length_a   1.000
_cell.length_b   1.000
_cell.length_c   1.000
_cell.angle_alpha   90.00
_cell.angle_beta   90.00
_cell.angle_gamma   90.00
#
_symmetry.space_group_name_H-M   'P 1'
#
loop_
_entity.id
_entity.type
_entity.pdbx_description
1 polymer ?
#
loop_
_entity_poly.entity_id
_entity_poly.type
_entity_poly.pdbx_seq_one_letter_code
_entity_poly.pdbx_strand_id
1 'polypeptide(L)'
;MDDWLTKYRKGSSLDLPQLIHDDYYEAIKLTYNAGKLVSSMKLLLSCIDSLAYVEYGDDGNPFIAWLDMFADLPSLGITPQELWELRNGLVHMTNLSSKKVRTNKVRQISFRVGADGSYGRDGIYFFDFQKLIDVCSVAINGWIASYNAEPSKFAKFIERYDQTISDSRVATMSKAAP
;
A
#
# COMPACT_ATOMS: atom_id res chain seq x y z
N MET A 1 -19.06 -10.32 -15.33
CA MET A 1 -18.16 -9.49 -14.52
C MET A 1 -19.00 -9.01 -13.36
N ASP A 2 -18.75 -9.48 -12.15
CA ASP A 2 -19.46 -8.96 -10.99
C ASP A 2 -19.06 -7.50 -10.84
N ASP A 3 -20.05 -6.62 -10.98
CA ASP A 3 -19.89 -5.19 -10.78
C ASP A 3 -19.53 -4.96 -9.31
N TRP A 4 -18.24 -4.77 -9.01
CA TRP A 4 -17.75 -4.54 -7.65
C TRP A 4 -18.52 -3.37 -7.01
N LEU A 5 -18.92 -2.39 -7.80
CA LEU A 5 -19.72 -1.26 -7.35
C LEU A 5 -21.03 -1.74 -6.71
N THR A 6 -21.69 -2.76 -7.26
CA THR A 6 -22.92 -3.33 -6.71
C THR A 6 -22.70 -3.93 -5.32
N LYS A 7 -21.54 -4.57 -5.07
CA LYS A 7 -21.21 -5.15 -3.75
C LYS A 7 -20.99 -4.08 -2.67
N TYR A 8 -20.33 -2.97 -3.02
CA TYR A 8 -19.91 -1.96 -2.04
C TYR A 8 -20.83 -0.73 -1.99
N ARG A 9 -21.82 -0.63 -2.88
CA ARG A 9 -22.78 0.48 -2.86
C ARG A 9 -23.77 0.34 -1.71
N LYS A 10 -23.82 1.37 -0.86
CA LYS A 10 -24.79 1.53 0.23
C LYS A 10 -25.73 2.69 -0.12
N GLY A 11 -26.75 2.39 -0.93
CA GLY A 11 -27.68 3.40 -1.43
C GLY A 11 -27.01 4.39 -2.38
N SER A 12 -26.85 5.65 -1.95
CA SER A 12 -26.17 6.70 -2.71
C SER A 12 -24.67 6.83 -2.38
N SER A 13 -24.17 6.12 -1.38
CA SER A 13 -22.74 6.12 -1.01
C SER A 13 -22.06 4.83 -1.41
N LEU A 14 -20.73 4.89 -1.50
CA LEU A 14 -19.87 3.74 -1.74
C LEU A 14 -19.07 3.45 -0.47
N ASP A 15 -19.08 2.20 -0.04
CA ASP A 15 -18.33 1.72 1.13
C ASP A 15 -16.87 1.49 0.76
N LEU A 16 -16.15 2.59 0.57
CA LEU A 16 -14.70 2.58 0.31
C LEU A 16 -13.91 1.86 1.40
N PRO A 17 -14.20 2.03 2.71
CA PRO A 17 -13.51 1.27 3.75
C PRO A 17 -13.60 -0.25 3.55
N GLN A 18 -14.80 -0.78 3.29
CA GLN A 18 -14.97 -2.22 3.07
C GLN A 18 -14.31 -2.67 1.76
N LEU A 19 -14.38 -1.87 0.70
CA LEU A 19 -13.72 -2.16 -0.57
C LEU A 19 -12.20 -2.29 -0.41
N ILE A 20 -11.56 -1.31 0.23
CA ILE A 20 -10.10 -1.34 0.47
C ILE A 20 -9.72 -2.45 1.43
N HIS A 21 -10.59 -2.77 2.40
CA HIS A 21 -10.37 -3.88 3.30
C HIS A 21 -10.27 -5.22 2.56
N ASP A 22 -11.28 -5.52 1.75
CA ASP A 22 -11.39 -6.77 1.01
C ASP A 22 -10.28 -6.91 -0.05
N ASP A 23 -9.96 -5.83 -0.76
CA ASP A 23 -9.00 -5.90 -1.88
C ASP A 23 -7.55 -5.96 -1.44
N TYR A 24 -7.23 -5.41 -0.27
CA TYR A 24 -5.84 -5.24 0.16
C TYR A 24 -5.58 -5.73 1.59
N TYR A 25 -6.30 -5.20 2.58
CA TYR A 25 -5.94 -5.39 3.98
C TYR A 25 -6.16 -6.81 4.50
N GLU A 26 -7.13 -7.55 3.96
CA GLU A 26 -7.34 -8.95 4.34
C GLU A 26 -6.07 -9.77 4.09
N ALA A 27 -5.52 -9.71 2.88
CA ALA A 27 -4.29 -10.44 2.53
C ALA A 27 -3.05 -9.93 3.28
N ILE A 28 -2.93 -8.61 3.49
CA ILE A 28 -1.84 -8.01 4.29
C ILE A 28 -1.86 -8.59 5.71
N LYS A 29 -3.04 -8.62 6.35
CA LYS A 29 -3.22 -9.14 7.71
C LYS A 29 -2.94 -10.64 7.80
N LEU A 30 -3.46 -11.42 6.85
CA LEU A 30 -3.24 -12.88 6.81
C LEU A 30 -1.74 -13.21 6.69
N THR A 31 -1.04 -12.54 5.78
CA THR A 31 0.41 -12.76 5.58
C THR A 31 1.25 -12.26 6.75
N TYR A 32 0.87 -11.13 7.37
CA TYR A 32 1.50 -10.62 8.57
C TYR A 32 1.40 -11.62 9.73
N ASN A 33 0.17 -12.07 10.03
CA ASN A 33 -0.10 -13.01 11.13
C ASN A 33 0.55 -14.38 10.91
N ALA A 34 0.75 -14.78 9.66
CA ALA A 34 1.49 -16.00 9.31
C ALA A 34 3.03 -15.84 9.34
N GLY A 35 3.54 -14.69 9.79
CA GLY A 35 4.98 -14.38 9.84
C GLY A 35 5.62 -14.19 8.46
N LYS A 36 4.85 -14.05 7.39
CA LYS A 36 5.33 -13.81 6.02
C LYS A 36 5.53 -12.31 5.79
N LEU A 37 6.40 -11.70 6.60
CA LEU A 37 6.52 -10.25 6.74
C LEU A 37 6.92 -9.54 5.43
N VAL A 38 7.84 -10.12 4.65
CA VAL A 38 8.22 -9.56 3.34
C VAL A 38 7.04 -9.58 2.36
N SER A 39 6.25 -10.65 2.35
CA SER A 39 5.05 -10.74 1.52
C SER A 39 3.99 -9.71 1.95
N SER A 40 3.78 -9.58 3.26
CA SER A 40 2.88 -8.57 3.83
C SER A 40 3.31 -7.14 3.45
N MET A 41 4.61 -6.83 3.55
CA MET A 41 5.17 -5.55 3.12
C MET A 41 4.94 -5.30 1.62
N LYS A 42 5.19 -6.30 0.77
CA LYS A 42 4.94 -6.19 -0.68
C LYS A 42 3.47 -5.88 -0.98
N LEU A 43 2.54 -6.54 -0.28
CA LEU A 43 1.10 -6.30 -0.44
C LEU A 43 0.71 -4.88 0.03
N LEU A 44 1.28 -4.39 1.13
CA LEU A 44 1.07 -3.01 1.57
C LEU A 44 1.58 -2.00 0.55
N LEU A 45 2.79 -2.22 0.01
CA LEU A 45 3.36 -1.35 -1.02
C LEU A 45 2.54 -1.35 -2.31
N SER A 46 2.03 -2.51 -2.72
CA SER A 46 1.11 -2.63 -3.86
C SER A 46 -0.21 -1.93 -3.61
N CYS A 47 -0.75 -1.98 -2.39
CA CYS A 47 -1.94 -1.21 -2.01
C CYS A 47 -1.70 0.28 -2.20
N ILE A 48 -0.59 0.81 -1.69
CA ILE A 48 -0.24 2.24 -1.84
C ILE A 48 -0.08 2.62 -3.33
N ASP A 49 0.58 1.79 -4.15
CA ASP A 49 0.67 2.03 -5.60
C ASP A 49 -0.71 2.17 -6.24
N SER A 50 -1.64 1.25 -5.95
CA SER A 50 -3.00 1.30 -6.50
C SER A 50 -3.77 2.54 -6.04
N LEU A 51 -3.73 2.87 -4.74
CA LEU A 51 -4.44 4.03 -4.20
C LEU A 51 -3.87 5.34 -4.75
N ALA A 52 -2.56 5.42 -4.89
CA ALA A 52 -1.86 6.55 -5.47
C ALA A 52 -2.23 6.76 -6.93
N TYR A 53 -2.30 5.68 -7.72
CA TYR A 53 -2.77 5.74 -9.10
C TYR A 53 -4.23 6.18 -9.19
N VAL A 54 -5.10 5.68 -8.33
CA VAL A 54 -6.51 6.10 -8.31
C VAL A 54 -6.63 7.61 -8.04
N GLU A 55 -5.82 8.15 -7.14
CA GLU A 55 -5.81 9.58 -6.80
C GLU A 55 -5.18 10.45 -7.91
N TYR A 56 -3.99 10.11 -8.38
CA TYR A 56 -3.17 10.99 -9.23
C TYR A 56 -3.07 10.52 -10.70
N GLY A 57 -3.48 9.31 -11.04
CA GLY A 57 -3.24 8.72 -12.36
C GLY A 57 -1.76 8.44 -12.60
N ASP A 58 -1.28 8.71 -13.81
CA ASP A 58 0.13 8.53 -14.21
C ASP A 58 0.98 9.81 -14.08
N ASP A 59 0.47 10.83 -13.39
CA ASP A 59 1.16 12.11 -13.26
C ASP A 59 2.35 12.01 -12.29
N GLY A 60 3.57 12.10 -12.83
CA GLY A 60 4.80 12.20 -12.04
C GLY A 60 5.14 10.91 -11.28
N ASN A 61 5.16 10.99 -9.94
CA ASN A 61 5.34 9.82 -9.07
C ASN A 61 4.16 9.76 -8.08
N PRO A 62 3.07 9.10 -8.46
CA PRO A 62 1.86 9.01 -7.65
C PRO A 62 2.14 8.46 -6.25
N PHE A 63 2.98 7.43 -6.14
CA PHE A 63 3.29 6.78 -4.86
C PHE A 63 3.89 7.77 -3.87
N ILE A 64 4.87 8.56 -4.31
CA ILE A 64 5.49 9.59 -3.47
C ILE A 64 4.47 10.69 -3.14
N ALA A 65 3.73 11.18 -4.14
CA ALA A 65 2.75 12.25 -3.96
C ALA A 65 1.64 11.87 -2.96
N TRP A 66 1.16 10.62 -3.02
CA TRP A 66 0.15 10.12 -2.10
C TRP A 66 0.66 10.00 -0.67
N LEU A 67 1.89 9.52 -0.49
CA LEU A 67 2.50 9.46 0.84
C LEU A 67 2.79 10.85 1.41
N ASP A 68 3.31 11.78 0.60
CA ASP A 68 3.54 13.17 1.00
C ASP A 68 2.24 13.87 1.44
N MET A 69 1.12 13.52 0.79
CA MET A 69 -0.19 14.12 1.08
C MET A 69 -0.86 13.53 2.32
N PHE A 70 -0.85 12.20 2.47
CA PHE A 70 -1.72 11.51 3.42
C PHE A 70 -0.99 10.83 4.59
N ALA A 71 0.31 10.54 4.48
CA ALA A 71 1.01 9.69 5.45
C ALA A 71 2.07 10.46 6.28
N ASP A 72 1.99 10.33 7.61
CA ASP A 72 3.02 10.84 8.53
C ASP A 72 4.20 9.86 8.66
N LEU A 73 4.98 9.73 7.58
CA LEU A 73 6.22 8.95 7.59
C LEU A 73 7.34 9.53 8.48
N PRO A 74 7.44 10.85 8.73
CA PRO A 74 8.39 11.39 9.70
C PRO A 74 8.28 10.77 11.09
N SER A 75 7.08 10.36 11.53
CA SER A 75 6.89 9.62 12.79
C SER A 75 7.64 8.27 12.87
N LEU A 76 8.01 7.71 11.72
CA LEU A 76 8.79 6.48 11.56
C LEU A 76 10.27 6.76 11.23
N GLY A 77 10.65 8.02 11.12
CA GLY A 77 12.00 8.45 10.76
C GLY A 77 12.40 8.10 9.32
N ILE A 78 11.44 7.92 8.40
CA ILE A 78 11.67 7.67 6.97
C ILE A 78 10.99 8.72 6.09
N THR A 79 11.36 8.77 4.81
CA THR A 79 10.72 9.62 3.80
C THR A 79 9.97 8.82 2.74
N PRO A 80 9.02 9.43 2.01
CA PRO A 80 8.38 8.79 0.85
C PRO A 80 9.37 8.32 -0.22
N GLN A 81 10.46 9.07 -0.44
CA GLN A 81 11.51 8.71 -1.39
C GLN A 81 12.27 7.45 -0.92
N GLU A 82 12.56 7.33 0.38
CA GLU A 82 13.19 6.13 0.94
C GLU A 82 12.26 4.91 0.81
N LEU A 83 10.97 5.08 1.11
CA LEU A 83 9.99 4.01 0.99
C LEU A 83 9.77 3.59 -0.48
N TRP A 84 9.79 4.53 -1.42
CA TRP A 84 9.73 4.27 -2.86
C TRP A 84 10.93 3.43 -3.34
N GLU A 85 12.14 3.74 -2.87
CA GLU A 85 13.33 2.97 -3.24
C GLU A 85 13.33 1.58 -2.60
N LEU A 86 12.86 1.44 -1.35
CA LEU A 86 12.63 0.13 -0.73
C LEU A 86 11.60 -0.68 -1.53
N ARG A 87 10.51 -0.03 -1.96
CA ARG A 87 9.46 -0.65 -2.78
C ARG A 87 10.03 -1.20 -4.08
N ASN A 88 10.84 -0.43 -4.79
CA ASN A 88 11.48 -0.88 -6.02
C ASN A 88 12.40 -2.10 -5.79
N GLY A 89 13.12 -2.12 -4.67
CA GLY A 89 13.97 -3.26 -4.29
C GLY A 89 13.16 -4.51 -3.94
N LEU A 90 12.13 -4.37 -3.10
CA LEU A 90 11.34 -5.49 -2.60
C LEU A 90 10.42 -6.09 -3.66
N VAL A 91 9.66 -5.26 -4.38
CA VAL A 91 8.65 -5.72 -5.34
C VAL A 91 9.32 -6.41 -6.54
N HIS A 92 10.39 -5.84 -7.09
CA HIS A 92 11.00 -6.34 -8.32
C HIS A 92 12.13 -7.36 -8.11
N MET A 93 12.90 -7.24 -7.02
CA MET A 93 14.12 -8.05 -6.85
C MET A 93 14.20 -8.76 -5.50
N THR A 94 13.26 -8.50 -4.58
CA THR A 94 13.30 -8.99 -3.19
C THR A 94 14.64 -8.66 -2.50
N ASN A 95 15.17 -7.45 -2.71
CA ASN A 95 16.41 -7.00 -2.06
C ASN A 95 16.33 -5.53 -1.59
N LEU A 96 17.33 -5.09 -0.82
CA LEU A 96 17.39 -3.74 -0.24
C LEU A 96 18.21 -2.75 -1.09
N SER A 97 18.60 -3.11 -2.31
CA SER A 97 19.62 -2.40 -3.10
C SER A 97 19.06 -1.85 -4.40
N SER A 98 18.24 -0.81 -4.30
CA SER A 98 17.80 -0.04 -5.46
C SER A 98 18.99 0.64 -6.17
N LYS A 99 18.77 1.16 -7.39
CA LYS A 99 19.81 1.94 -8.10
C LYS A 99 20.27 3.15 -7.28
N LYS A 100 19.34 3.89 -6.67
CA LYS A 100 19.68 5.11 -5.91
C LYS A 100 20.34 4.82 -4.58
N VAL A 101 19.95 3.72 -3.91
CA VAL A 101 20.65 3.22 -2.72
C VAL A 101 22.10 2.85 -3.07
N ARG A 102 22.33 2.11 -4.16
CA ARG A 102 23.68 1.76 -4.63
C ARG A 102 24.56 2.97 -4.98
N THR A 103 23.95 4.12 -5.32
CA THR A 103 24.67 5.38 -5.60
C THR A 103 24.66 6.35 -4.42
N ASN A 104 24.30 5.91 -3.20
CA ASN A 104 24.22 6.75 -1.98
C ASN A 104 23.35 8.00 -2.12
N LYS A 105 22.36 7.99 -3.02
CA LYS A 105 21.43 9.12 -3.22
C LYS A 105 20.23 9.07 -2.27
N VAL A 106 19.95 7.89 -1.73
CA VAL A 106 18.87 7.62 -0.78
C VAL A 106 19.42 6.65 0.26
N ARG A 107 19.14 6.90 1.54
CA ARG A 107 19.57 6.04 2.65
C ARG A 107 18.97 4.64 2.49
N GLN A 108 19.75 3.61 2.81
CA GLN A 108 19.24 2.25 2.82
C GLN A 108 18.34 2.04 4.04
N ILE A 109 17.09 1.67 3.79
CA ILE A 109 16.11 1.36 4.84
C ILE A 109 15.66 -0.10 4.75
N SER A 110 15.22 -0.64 5.88
CA SER A 110 14.53 -1.93 5.99
C SER A 110 13.54 -1.85 7.15
N PHE A 111 12.75 -2.90 7.35
CA PHE A 111 11.75 -2.94 8.41
C PHE A 111 12.04 -4.04 9.44
N ARG A 112 11.53 -3.85 10.65
CA ARG A 112 11.55 -4.82 11.75
C ARG A 112 10.13 -5.04 12.31
N VAL A 113 9.95 -6.16 13.01
CA VAL A 113 8.76 -6.46 13.81
C VAL A 113 9.20 -6.94 15.19
N GLY A 114 8.55 -6.46 16.25
CA GLY A 114 8.87 -6.82 17.64
C GLY A 114 9.73 -5.77 18.36
N ALA A 115 10.10 -6.08 19.60
CA ALA A 115 10.77 -5.14 20.50
C ALA A 115 12.11 -4.64 19.95
N ASP A 116 12.52 -3.46 20.42
CA ASP A 116 13.76 -2.75 20.08
C ASP A 116 15.02 -3.54 20.52
N GLY A 117 15.28 -4.66 19.84
CA GLY A 117 16.60 -5.26 19.78
C GLY A 117 17.44 -4.47 18.79
N SER A 118 18.70 -4.21 19.14
CA SER A 118 19.72 -3.58 18.29
C SER A 118 20.13 -4.48 17.11
N TYR A 119 19.16 -4.97 16.34
CA TYR A 119 19.36 -5.64 15.06
C TYR A 119 19.58 -4.58 13.99
N GLY A 120 20.70 -3.88 14.11
CA GLY A 120 21.25 -3.05 13.04
C GLY A 120 22.27 -3.87 12.26
N ARG A 121 22.12 -3.93 10.94
CA ARG A 121 23.27 -4.14 10.06
C ARG A 121 23.86 -2.75 9.82
N ASP A 122 25.18 -2.60 9.92
CA ASP A 122 25.86 -1.33 9.66
C ASP A 122 25.35 -0.70 8.35
N GLY A 123 24.93 0.56 8.45
CA GLY A 123 24.44 1.36 7.31
C GLY A 123 22.97 1.18 6.92
N ILE A 124 22.19 0.32 7.59
CA ILE A 124 20.75 0.14 7.32
C ILE A 124 19.90 0.73 8.45
N TYR A 125 18.99 1.64 8.10
CA TYR A 125 18.00 2.14 9.04
C TYR A 125 16.78 1.21 9.10
N PHE A 126 16.40 0.77 10.30
CA PHE A 126 15.25 -0.12 10.51
C PHE A 126 14.06 0.64 11.11
N PHE A 127 12.96 0.74 10.37
CA PHE A 127 11.70 1.27 10.87
C PHE A 127 10.76 0.13 11.33
N ASP A 128 9.77 0.47 12.15
CA ASP A 128 8.80 -0.50 12.67
C ASP A 128 7.69 -0.76 11.63
N PHE A 129 7.53 -2.02 11.22
CA PHE A 129 6.53 -2.39 10.22
C PHE A 129 5.09 -2.28 10.73
N GLN A 130 4.84 -2.61 12.00
CA GLN A 130 3.49 -2.47 12.58
C GLN A 130 3.08 -0.99 12.58
N LYS A 131 3.99 -0.10 13.00
CA LYS A 131 3.71 1.34 12.96
C LYS A 131 3.53 1.87 11.53
N LEU A 132 4.21 1.30 10.52
CA LEU A 132 3.93 1.65 9.13
C LEU A 132 2.50 1.25 8.72
N ILE A 133 2.04 0.05 9.09
CA ILE A 133 0.65 -0.36 8.84
C ILE A 133 -0.33 0.62 9.50
N ASP A 134 -0.05 1.07 10.73
CA ASP A 134 -0.89 2.02 11.46
C ASP A 134 -0.92 3.39 10.76
N VAL A 135 0.24 3.93 10.38
CA VAL A 135 0.36 5.20 9.62
C VAL A 135 -0.39 5.12 8.29
N CYS A 136 -0.23 4.03 7.54
CA CYS A 136 -0.95 3.84 6.28
C CYS A 136 -2.46 3.72 6.51
N SER A 137 -2.90 3.07 7.58
CA SER A 137 -4.33 2.95 7.90
C SER A 137 -4.97 4.30 8.19
N VAL A 138 -4.27 5.17 8.92
CA VAL A 138 -4.70 6.56 9.15
C VAL A 138 -4.70 7.35 7.84
N ALA A 139 -3.67 7.22 7.02
CA ALA A 139 -3.56 7.88 5.72
C ALA A 139 -4.73 7.51 4.77
N ILE A 140 -5.08 6.22 4.71
CA ILE A 140 -6.20 5.73 3.91
C ILE A 140 -7.53 6.31 4.40
N ASN A 141 -7.74 6.37 5.72
CA ASN A 141 -8.95 6.99 6.26
C ASN A 141 -9.03 8.48 5.89
N GLY A 142 -7.91 9.20 5.95
CA GLY A 142 -7.82 10.60 5.50
C GLY A 142 -8.11 10.76 4.00
N TRP A 143 -7.54 9.89 3.17
CA TRP A 143 -7.78 9.84 1.74
C TRP A 143 -9.25 9.55 1.40
N ILE A 144 -9.87 8.54 2.05
CA ILE A 144 -11.31 8.24 1.91
C ILE A 144 -12.16 9.44 2.31
N ALA A 145 -11.83 10.10 3.43
CA ALA A 145 -12.55 11.28 3.89
C ALA A 145 -12.48 12.44 2.88
N SER A 146 -11.40 12.55 2.09
CA SER A 146 -11.26 13.58 1.05
C SER A 146 -12.33 13.47 -0.06
N TYR A 147 -12.83 12.27 -0.36
CA TYR A 147 -13.90 12.08 -1.36
C TYR A 147 -15.26 12.60 -0.88
N ASN A 148 -15.49 12.66 0.43
CA ASN A 148 -16.69 13.29 0.97
C ASN A 148 -16.64 14.82 0.83
N ALA A 149 -15.44 15.41 0.87
CA ALA A 149 -15.23 16.84 0.72
C ALA A 149 -15.29 17.28 -0.76
N GLU A 150 -14.87 16.42 -1.69
CA GLU A 150 -14.82 16.72 -3.12
C GLU A 150 -15.52 15.63 -3.97
N PRO A 151 -16.86 15.68 -4.10
CA PRO A 151 -17.63 14.69 -4.87
C PRO A 151 -17.23 14.59 -6.35
N SER A 152 -16.62 15.63 -6.92
CA SER A 152 -16.09 15.63 -8.30
C SER A 152 -14.97 14.61 -8.52
N LYS A 153 -14.24 14.21 -7.45
CA LYS A 153 -13.21 13.17 -7.51
C LYS A 153 -13.80 11.78 -7.73
N PHE A 154 -15.09 11.59 -7.42
CA PHE A 154 -15.71 10.27 -7.42
C PHE A 154 -15.84 9.65 -8.81
N ALA A 155 -16.10 10.44 -9.85
CA ALA A 155 -16.14 9.94 -11.23
C ALA A 155 -14.77 9.38 -11.66
N LYS A 156 -13.69 10.13 -11.37
CA LYS A 156 -12.31 9.70 -11.64
C LYS A 156 -11.90 8.50 -10.79
N PHE A 157 -12.40 8.40 -9.55
CA PHE A 157 -12.22 7.24 -8.71
C PHE A 157 -12.75 5.99 -9.42
N ILE A 158 -14.02 5.98 -9.85
CA ILE A 158 -14.60 4.81 -10.50
C ILE A 158 -13.81 4.44 -11.76
N GLU A 159 -13.53 5.43 -12.63
CA GLU A 159 -12.80 5.23 -13.88
C GLU A 159 -11.43 4.58 -13.67
N ARG A 160 -10.66 5.04 -12.67
CA ARG A 160 -9.31 4.53 -12.41
C ARG A 160 -9.33 3.27 -11.58
N TYR A 161 -10.26 3.16 -10.64
CA TYR A 161 -10.40 1.97 -9.81
C TYR A 161 -10.74 0.76 -10.68
N ASP A 162 -11.57 0.94 -11.72
CA ASP A 162 -11.89 -0.07 -12.73
C ASP A 162 -10.64 -0.64 -13.44
N GLN A 163 -9.58 0.15 -13.57
CA GLN A 163 -8.31 -0.27 -14.19
C GLN A 163 -7.37 -0.96 -13.19
N THR A 164 -7.64 -0.83 -11.89
CA THR A 164 -6.86 -1.41 -10.80
C THR A 164 -7.59 -2.50 -10.04
N ILE A 165 -8.76 -2.95 -10.54
CA ILE A 165 -9.59 -3.97 -9.89
C ILE A 165 -8.72 -5.19 -9.59
N SER A 166 -8.77 -5.64 -8.34
CA SER A 166 -8.10 -6.86 -7.91
C SER A 166 -8.53 -8.06 -8.78
N ASP A 167 -7.55 -8.69 -9.44
CA ASP A 167 -7.71 -9.91 -10.24
C ASP A 167 -8.31 -11.08 -9.46
N SER A 168 -8.40 -10.99 -8.13
CA SER A 168 -9.11 -11.96 -7.29
C SER A 168 -10.54 -12.23 -7.73
N ARG A 169 -11.18 -11.24 -8.39
CA ARG A 169 -12.54 -11.34 -8.94
C ARG A 169 -12.63 -12.13 -10.24
N VAL A 170 -11.49 -12.36 -10.90
CA VAL A 170 -11.34 -13.18 -12.12
C VAL A 170 -10.65 -14.50 -11.79
N ALA A 171 -9.87 -14.55 -10.70
CA ALA A 171 -9.18 -15.73 -10.23
C ALA A 171 -10.19 -16.80 -9.79
N THR A 172 -10.15 -17.96 -10.43
CA THR A 172 -10.94 -19.13 -10.05
C THR A 172 -10.02 -20.23 -9.57
N MET A 173 -10.40 -20.89 -8.47
CA MET A 173 -9.72 -22.07 -7.98
C MET A 173 -10.67 -23.27 -8.14
N SER A 174 -10.42 -24.13 -9.12
CA SER A 174 -11.12 -25.41 -9.20
C SER A 174 -10.55 -26.34 -8.12
N LYS A 175 -11.37 -26.73 -7.14
CA LYS A 175 -11.01 -27.84 -6.26
C LYS A 175 -11.00 -29.12 -7.10
N ALA A 176 -9.87 -29.84 -7.13
CA ALA A 176 -9.89 -31.22 -7.60
C ALA A 176 -10.84 -32.01 -6.70
N ALA A 177 -11.73 -32.80 -7.30
CA ALA A 177 -12.58 -33.73 -6.55
C ALA A 177 -11.68 -34.70 -5.75
N PRO A 178 -12.07 -35.08 -4.52
CA PRO A 178 -11.28 -35.96 -3.67
C PRO A 178 -10.98 -37.31 -4.33
#